data_AF-A0A8T4J0A0-F1
#
_entry.id   AF-A0A8T4J0A0-F1
#
_cell.length_a   1.000
_cell.length_b   1.000
_cell.length_c   1.000
_cell.angle_alpha   90.00
_cell.angle_beta   90.00
_cell.angle_gamma   90.00
#
_symmetry.space_group_name_H-M   'P 1'
#
loop_
_entity.id
_entity.type
_entity.pdbx_description
1 polymer ?
#
loop_
_entity_poly.entity_id
_entity_poly.type
_entity_poly.pdbx_seq_one_letter_code
_entity_poly.pdbx_strand_id
1 'polypeptide(L)'
;MSEHSSWDEVKGRMRERSAPVSETEWESRKQAARLATEAYVLGHHLRELREEQGLTQAQVAASLGISQARVSQVERGEIHQLETMCTYAAALGAKVTLALEYEGRVIGAAS
;
A
#
# COMPACT_ATOMS: atom_id res chain seq x y z
N MET A 1 23.20 29.75 19.55
CA MET A 1 21.89 30.22 19.08
C MET A 1 21.68 29.58 17.71
N SER A 2 20.71 28.68 17.56
CA SER A 2 20.51 27.91 16.31
C SER A 2 19.96 28.81 15.20
N GLU A 3 20.67 28.90 14.08
CA GLU A 3 20.16 29.46 12.83
C GLU A 3 19.03 28.56 12.30
N HIS A 4 17.81 29.08 12.28
CA HIS A 4 16.71 28.45 11.59
C HIS A 4 16.65 29.02 10.19
N SER A 5 17.15 28.27 9.18
CA SER A 5 16.94 28.66 7.78
C SER A 5 15.45 28.72 7.48
N SER A 6 15.04 29.81 6.83
CA SER A 6 13.68 29.98 6.34
C SER A 6 13.38 28.92 5.29
N TRP A 7 12.16 28.38 5.33
CA TRP A 7 11.65 27.40 4.37
C TRP A 7 11.81 27.85 2.90
N ASP A 8 11.81 29.16 2.64
CA ASP A 8 11.98 29.72 1.30
C ASP A 8 13.43 29.61 0.80
N GLU A 9 14.40 29.79 1.70
CA GLU A 9 15.83 29.66 1.39
C GLU A 9 16.20 28.20 1.08
N VAL A 10 15.60 27.26 1.84
CA VAL A 10 15.75 25.82 1.61
C VAL A 10 15.15 25.41 0.26
N LYS A 11 13.97 25.95 -0.09
CA LYS A 11 13.32 25.69 -1.39
C LYS A 11 14.12 26.26 -2.58
N GLY A 12 14.70 27.45 -2.44
CA GLY A 12 15.55 28.06 -3.48
C GLY A 12 16.77 27.19 -3.79
N ARG A 13 17.49 26.77 -2.75
CA ARG A 13 18.69 25.93 -2.85
C ARG A 13 18.39 24.52 -3.42
N MET A 14 17.23 23.95 -3.08
CA MET A 14 16.76 22.68 -3.62
C MET A 14 16.43 22.74 -5.12
N ARG A 15 15.85 23.86 -5.57
CA ARG A 15 15.51 24.09 -6.99
C ARG A 15 16.75 24.29 -7.88
N GLU A 16 17.78 24.98 -7.38
CA GLU A 16 19.03 25.18 -8.13
C GLU A 16 19.84 23.89 -8.31
N ARG A 17 19.71 22.95 -7.36
CA ARG A 17 20.52 21.73 -7.31
C ARG A 17 19.84 20.51 -7.97
N SER A 18 18.54 20.59 -8.24
CA SER A 18 17.75 19.49 -8.79
C SER A 18 17.28 19.84 -10.19
N ALA A 19 17.52 18.97 -11.17
CA ALA A 19 16.92 19.11 -12.49
C ALA A 19 15.39 19.17 -12.38
N PRO A 20 14.69 20.00 -13.18
CA PRO A 20 13.24 20.05 -13.16
C PRO A 20 12.66 18.68 -13.50
N VAL A 21 11.87 18.13 -12.58
CA VAL A 21 11.09 16.90 -12.78
C VAL A 21 10.03 17.18 -13.84
N SER A 22 9.94 16.33 -14.86
CA SER A 22 8.90 16.46 -15.88
C SER A 22 7.50 16.26 -15.28
N GLU A 23 6.47 16.87 -15.88
CA GLU A 23 5.07 16.70 -15.44
C GLU A 23 4.65 15.22 -15.43
N THR A 24 5.10 14.44 -16.42
CA THR A 24 4.87 12.99 -16.51
C THR A 24 5.52 12.21 -15.37
N GLU A 25 6.74 12.59 -14.97
CA GLU A 25 7.43 11.93 -13.85
C GLU A 25 6.78 12.32 -12.52
N TRP A 26 6.34 13.58 -12.38
CA TRP A 26 5.59 14.04 -11.22
C TRP A 26 4.28 13.25 -11.05
N GLU A 27 3.47 13.13 -12.10
CA GLU A 27 2.20 12.40 -12.05
C GLU A 27 2.43 10.92 -11.75
N SER A 28 3.46 10.31 -12.33
CA SER A 28 3.84 8.92 -12.05
C SER A 28 4.22 8.71 -10.58
N ARG A 29 4.99 9.64 -9.99
CA ARG A 29 5.39 9.58 -8.57
C ARG A 29 4.20 9.77 -7.64
N LYS A 30 3.32 10.69 -7.98
CA LYS A 30 2.07 10.93 -7.24
C LYS A 30 1.15 9.70 -7.30
N GLN A 31 1.00 9.09 -8.48
CA GLN A 31 0.23 7.87 -8.65
C GLN A 31 0.84 6.70 -7.87
N ALA A 32 2.16 6.51 -7.93
CA ALA A 32 2.86 5.50 -7.15
C ALA A 32 2.70 5.71 -5.63
N ALA A 33 2.81 6.95 -5.16
CA ALA A 33 2.60 7.29 -3.75
C ALA A 33 1.15 7.01 -3.30
N ARG A 34 0.17 7.33 -4.15
CA ARG A 34 -1.24 7.02 -3.91
C ARG A 34 -1.47 5.51 -3.76
N LEU A 35 -1.00 4.72 -4.73
CA LEU A 35 -1.13 3.26 -4.70
C LEU A 35 -0.43 2.65 -3.47
N ALA A 36 0.75 3.15 -3.10
CA ALA A 36 1.45 2.73 -1.89
C ALA A 36 0.66 3.04 -0.61
N THR A 37 0.01 4.22 -0.56
CA THR A 37 -0.85 4.60 0.57
C THR A 37 -2.07 3.68 0.67
N GLU A 38 -2.74 3.40 -0.45
CA GLU A 38 -3.91 2.50 -0.50
C GLU A 38 -3.53 1.08 -0.07
N ALA A 39 -2.39 0.55 -0.53
CA ALA A 39 -1.89 -0.76 -0.13
C ALA A 39 -1.55 -0.84 1.37
N TYR A 40 -0.95 0.22 1.93
CA TYR A 40 -0.66 0.31 3.36
C TYR A 40 -1.94 0.26 4.21
N VAL A 41 -2.96 1.05 3.82
CA VAL A 41 -4.26 1.07 4.52
C VAL A 41 -4.92 -0.30 4.48
N LEU A 42 -4.90 -0.97 3.33
CA LEU A 42 -5.49 -2.31 3.21
C LEU A 42 -4.74 -3.36 4.05
N GLY A 43 -3.40 -3.33 4.02
CA GLY A 43 -2.57 -4.20 4.87
C GLY A 43 -2.85 -3.98 6.36
N HIS A 44 -3.04 -2.73 6.78
CA HIS A 44 -3.42 -2.38 8.14
C HIS A 44 -4.76 -2.99 8.54
N HIS A 45 -5.79 -2.90 7.68
CA HIS A 45 -7.09 -3.49 7.99
C HIS A 45 -7.07 -5.03 8.06
N LEU A 46 -6.26 -5.70 7.22
CA LEU A 46 -6.05 -7.14 7.34
C LEU A 46 -5.38 -7.51 8.67
N ARG A 47 -4.44 -6.68 9.13
CA ARG A 47 -3.83 -6.84 10.46
C ARG A 47 -4.85 -6.70 11.58
N GLU A 48 -5.69 -5.66 11.55
CA GLU A 48 -6.74 -5.45 12.54
C GLU A 48 -7.69 -6.65 12.60
N LEU A 49 -8.20 -7.11 11.45
CA LEU A 49 -9.06 -8.29 11.38
C LEU A 49 -8.40 -9.56 11.94
N ARG A 50 -7.10 -9.76 11.67
CA ARG A 50 -6.34 -10.87 12.27
C ARG A 50 -6.29 -10.75 13.80
N GLU A 51 -5.99 -9.56 14.30
CA GLU A 51 -5.85 -9.29 15.74
C GLU A 51 -7.18 -9.43 16.48
N GLU A 52 -8.29 -8.98 15.88
CA GLU A 52 -9.66 -9.18 16.37
C GLU A 52 -10.02 -10.66 16.52
N GLN A 53 -9.48 -11.53 15.66
CA GLN A 53 -9.66 -12.98 15.73
C GLN A 53 -8.68 -13.68 16.69
N GLY A 54 -7.80 -12.93 17.36
CA GLY A 54 -6.80 -13.47 18.29
C GLY A 54 -5.71 -14.32 17.61
N LEU A 55 -5.52 -14.17 16.29
CA LEU A 55 -4.56 -14.97 15.53
C LEU A 55 -3.19 -14.29 15.48
N THR A 56 -2.13 -15.09 15.57
CA THR A 56 -0.76 -14.65 15.26
C THR A 56 -0.51 -14.68 13.75
N GLN A 57 0.47 -13.91 13.28
CA GLN A 57 0.91 -13.98 11.89
C GLN A 57 1.36 -15.40 11.48
N ALA A 58 1.96 -16.17 12.39
CA ALA A 58 2.38 -17.54 12.15
C ALA A 58 1.20 -18.50 11.95
N GLN A 59 0.10 -18.32 12.69
CA GLN A 59 -1.11 -19.12 12.52
C GLN A 59 -1.78 -18.85 11.16
N VAL A 60 -1.86 -17.58 10.74
CA VAL A 60 -2.34 -17.22 9.40
C VAL A 60 -1.41 -17.77 8.32
N ALA A 61 -0.09 -17.64 8.51
CA ALA A 61 0.89 -18.18 7.56
C ALA A 61 0.71 -19.70 7.35
N ALA A 62 0.51 -20.44 8.45
CA ALA A 62 0.29 -21.88 8.42
C ALA A 62 -1.02 -22.26 7.73
N SER A 63 -2.13 -21.55 7.97
CA SER A 63 -3.42 -21.84 7.30
C SER A 63 -3.38 -21.56 5.81
N LEU A 64 -2.52 -20.64 5.37
CA LEU A 64 -2.36 -20.23 3.99
C LEU A 64 -1.25 -20.95 3.23
N GLY A 65 -0.40 -21.73 3.91
CA GLY A 65 0.77 -22.37 3.30
C GLY A 65 1.84 -21.38 2.82
N ILE A 66 1.93 -20.20 3.43
CA ILE A 66 2.94 -19.17 3.11
C ILE A 66 3.87 -18.93 4.31
N SER A 67 4.93 -18.14 4.12
CA SER A 67 5.82 -17.78 5.22
C SER A 67 5.21 -16.68 6.12
N GLN A 68 5.56 -16.68 7.41
CA GLN A 68 5.18 -15.58 8.32
C GLN A 68 5.77 -14.24 7.87
N ALA A 69 6.97 -14.25 7.27
CA ALA A 69 7.54 -13.06 6.65
C ALA A 69 6.62 -12.51 5.55
N ARG A 70 6.01 -13.38 4.73
CA ARG A 70 5.06 -12.96 3.69
C ARG A 70 3.79 -12.33 4.28
N VAL A 71 3.25 -12.89 5.36
CA VAL A 71 2.14 -12.29 6.12
C VAL A 71 2.51 -10.88 6.60
N SER A 72 3.70 -10.71 7.20
CA SER A 72 4.19 -9.40 7.65
C SER A 72 4.35 -8.39 6.51
N GLN A 73 4.81 -8.81 5.33
CA GLN A 73 4.89 -7.95 4.15
C GLN A 73 3.50 -7.45 3.72
N VAL A 74 2.53 -8.36 3.63
CA VAL A 74 1.15 -8.01 3.25
C VAL A 74 0.55 -7.01 4.23
N GLU A 75 0.70 -7.24 5.54
CA GLU A 75 0.20 -6.32 6.57
C GLU A 75 0.87 -4.93 6.57
N ARG A 76 2.06 -4.81 5.95
CA ARG A 76 2.78 -3.53 5.75
C ARG A 76 2.47 -2.88 4.39
N GLY A 77 1.58 -3.46 3.60
CA GLY A 77 1.23 -2.97 2.26
C GLY A 77 2.19 -3.39 1.15
N GLU A 78 3.13 -4.31 1.41
CA GLU A 78 4.03 -4.88 0.41
C GLU A 78 3.33 -6.02 -0.38
N ILE A 79 2.27 -5.63 -1.09
CA ILE A 79 1.38 -6.54 -1.81
C ILE A 79 1.77 -6.56 -3.29
N HIS A 80 2.56 -7.56 -3.67
CA HIS A 80 3.02 -7.74 -5.06
C HIS A 80 2.15 -8.71 -5.88
N GLN A 81 1.25 -9.46 -5.24
CA GLN A 81 0.47 -10.52 -5.87
C GLN A 81 -0.97 -10.49 -5.35
N LEU A 82 -1.93 -10.28 -6.26
CA LEU A 82 -3.37 -10.26 -5.96
C LEU A 82 -3.83 -11.57 -5.31
N GLU A 83 -3.32 -12.72 -5.79
CA GLU A 83 -3.63 -14.03 -5.23
C GLU A 83 -3.29 -14.12 -3.74
N THR A 84 -2.12 -13.62 -3.31
CA THR A 84 -1.75 -13.60 -1.88
C THR A 84 -2.77 -12.81 -1.07
N MET A 85 -3.21 -11.66 -1.59
CA MET A 85 -4.17 -10.79 -0.90
C MET A 85 -5.55 -11.43 -0.80
N CYS A 86 -6.05 -12.03 -1.88
CA CYS A 86 -7.32 -12.75 -1.90
C CYS A 86 -7.30 -13.94 -0.94
N THR A 87 -6.23 -14.74 -0.97
CA THR A 87 -6.04 -15.89 -0.08
C THR A 87 -5.96 -15.46 1.39
N TYR A 88 -5.25 -14.37 1.68
CA TYR A 88 -5.20 -13.78 3.03
C TYR A 88 -6.58 -13.35 3.50
N ALA A 89 -7.26 -12.50 2.72
CA ALA A 89 -8.59 -12.03 3.06
C ALA A 89 -9.56 -13.20 3.30
N ALA A 90 -9.51 -14.22 2.45
CA ALA A 90 -10.34 -15.42 2.60
C ALA A 90 -10.06 -16.19 3.90
N ALA A 91 -8.80 -16.30 4.34
CA ALA A 91 -8.46 -16.91 5.63
C ALA A 91 -9.03 -16.16 6.83
N LEU A 92 -9.25 -14.85 6.69
CA LEU A 92 -9.91 -14.03 7.71
C LEU A 92 -11.43 -13.95 7.53
N GLY A 93 -12.00 -14.63 6.54
CA GLY A 93 -13.43 -14.52 6.21
C GLY A 93 -13.82 -13.22 5.52
N ALA A 94 -12.85 -12.43 5.07
CA ALA A 94 -13.06 -11.21 4.29
C ALA A 94 -13.17 -11.52 2.79
N LYS A 95 -13.85 -10.63 2.05
CA LYS A 95 -13.97 -10.69 0.59
C LYS A 95 -13.21 -9.55 -0.05
N VAL A 96 -12.49 -9.84 -1.14
CA VAL A 96 -11.82 -8.84 -1.96
C VAL A 96 -12.66 -8.58 -3.21
N THR A 97 -13.09 -7.33 -3.40
CA THR A 97 -13.75 -6.91 -4.65
C THR A 97 -12.75 -6.12 -5.48
N LEU A 98 -12.41 -6.65 -6.67
CA LEU A 98 -11.59 -5.92 -7.64
C LEU A 98 -12.50 -5.23 -8.66
N ALA A 99 -12.22 -3.95 -8.89
CA ALA A 99 -12.90 -3.13 -9.88
C ALA A 99 -11.88 -2.46 -10.80
N LEU A 100 -12.15 -2.49 -12.10
CA LEU A 100 -11.45 -1.74 -13.12
C LEU A 100 -12.32 -0.58 -13.56
N GLU A 101 -11.82 0.65 -13.46
CA GLU A 101 -12.51 1.83 -13.97
C GLU A 101 -11.92 2.25 -15.31
N TYR A 102 -12.75 2.35 -16.34
CA TYR A 102 -12.36 2.81 -17.66
C TYR A 102 -13.46 3.71 -18.24
N GLU A 103 -13.13 4.97 -18.52
CA GLU A 103 -14.07 5.97 -19.07
C GLU A 103 -15.39 6.07 -18.27
N GLY A 104 -15.30 6.08 -16.94
CA GLY A 104 -16.47 6.13 -16.05
C GLY A 104 -17.27 4.83 -15.97
N ARG A 105 -16.82 3.75 -16.63
CA ARG A 105 -17.40 2.41 -16.48
C ARG A 105 -16.61 1.63 -15.45
N VAL A 106 -17.31 1.09 -14.46
CA VAL A 106 -16.74 0.15 -13.49
C VAL A 106 -16.98 -1.28 -13.98
N ILE A 107 -15.90 -2.03 -14.15
CA ILE A 107 -15.88 -3.45 -14.50
C ILE A 107 -15.39 -4.20 -13.26
N GLY A 108 -16.31 -4.81 -12.52
CA GLY A 108 -16.00 -5.62 -11.34
C GLY A 108 -15.96 -7.11 -11.66
N ALA A 109 -15.06 -7.84 -11.00
CA ALA A 109 -15.20 -9.29 -10.86
C ALA A 109 -16.06 -9.56 -9.62
N ALA A 110 -17.34 -9.88 -9.80
CA ALA A 110 -18.17 -10.37 -8.71
C ALA A 110 -17.62 -11.73 -8.26
N SER A 111 -17.10 -11.80 -7.03
CA SER A 111 -16.62 -13.03 -6.39
C SER A 111 -17.40 -13.30 -5.11
#